data_AF-A0A1C4SB70-F1
#
_entry.id   AF-A0A1C4SB70-F1
#
_cell.length_a   1.000
_cell.length_b   1.000
_cell.length_c   1.000
_cell.angle_alpha   90.00
_cell.angle_beta   90.00
_cell.angle_gamma   90.00
#
_symmetry.space_group_name_H-M   'P 1'
#
loop_
_entity.id
_entity.type
_entity.pdbx_description
1 polymer ?
#
loop_
_entity_poly.entity_id
_entity_poly.type
_entity_poly.pdbx_seq_one_letter_code
_entity_poly.pdbx_strand_id
1 'polypeptide(L)'
;MEPGAAAATLDYYAARTDPDGPAMTDSVHAIDAAAIGEPGCSAYTYLQRSVRPFMRGPYDLFSEARGDKAGSEDPLSGFPADDFLTGKGGFLQVFTHGLTGLRLREDGVRLDPTLPPQLHEGITLKGLRFRDAVYEVGIGPRNTTVRLTSGTPFTVHTTEGPRRLTTTLTLPTRRPDLTPTADAARCRPVTATSESPGLYAEAAVDGSPATSWSPDGAAGSLTVDLGPRPQRITAVTPRWSDVPPASHTLETSVDGRFWRPFLAGDTARKVRVTVRSQDPEKPAGVAELRVAADGS
;
A
#
# COMPACT_ATOMS: atom_id res chain seq x y z
N MET A 1 17.48 5.74 17.03
CA MET A 1 16.50 4.63 17.00
C MET A 1 17.28 3.41 16.55
N GLU A 2 17.11 2.26 17.21
CA GLU A 2 17.79 1.04 16.76
C GLU A 2 17.33 0.63 15.36
N PRO A 3 18.21 0.05 14.52
CA PRO A 3 17.81 -0.48 13.22
C PRO A 3 16.60 -1.40 13.34
N GLY A 4 15.58 -1.19 12.50
CA GLY A 4 14.35 -2.01 12.48
C GLY A 4 13.30 -1.67 13.53
N ALA A 5 13.59 -0.83 14.54
CA ALA A 5 12.61 -0.53 15.59
C ALA A 5 11.36 0.21 15.06
N ALA A 6 11.51 1.08 14.05
CA ALA A 6 10.37 1.75 13.41
C ALA A 6 9.44 0.76 12.70
N ALA A 7 10.01 -0.18 11.93
CA ALA A 7 9.25 -1.23 11.25
C ALA A 7 8.51 -2.12 12.24
N ALA A 8 9.21 -2.61 13.26
CA ALA A 8 8.62 -3.44 14.31
C ALA A 8 7.50 -2.70 15.07
N THR A 9 7.65 -1.40 15.29
CA THR A 9 6.62 -0.55 15.91
C THR A 9 5.39 -0.46 15.01
N LEU A 10 5.57 -0.14 13.72
CA LEU A 10 4.47 -0.07 12.77
C LEU A 10 3.73 -1.41 12.67
N ASP A 11 4.46 -2.52 12.51
CA ASP A 11 3.87 -3.86 12.41
C ASP A 11 3.09 -4.23 13.68
N TYR A 12 3.64 -3.91 14.86
CA TYR A 12 3.00 -4.23 16.14
C TYR A 12 1.70 -3.47 16.34
N TYR A 13 1.70 -2.15 16.09
CA TYR A 13 0.54 -1.30 16.35
C TYR A 13 -0.49 -1.35 15.21
N ALA A 14 -0.09 -1.45 13.94
CA ALA A 14 -1.03 -1.54 12.83
C ALA A 14 -1.94 -2.77 12.93
N ALA A 15 -1.40 -3.90 13.41
CA ALA A 15 -2.17 -5.12 13.67
C ALA A 15 -3.10 -5.04 14.90
N ARG A 16 -2.96 -4.02 15.76
CA ARG A 16 -3.74 -3.83 17.00
C ARG A 16 -4.63 -2.61 16.99
N THR A 17 -4.49 -1.77 15.98
CA THR A 17 -5.38 -0.66 15.73
C THR A 17 -6.78 -1.20 15.45
N ASP A 18 -7.78 -0.53 16.02
CA ASP A 18 -9.19 -0.85 15.80
C ASP A 18 -9.49 -0.93 14.29
N PRO A 19 -9.96 -2.08 13.78
CA PRO A 19 -10.33 -2.23 12.37
C PRO A 19 -11.45 -1.26 11.94
N ASP A 20 -12.25 -0.76 12.89
CA ASP A 20 -13.31 0.24 12.67
C ASP A 20 -12.85 1.67 13.01
N GLY A 21 -11.54 1.86 13.22
CA GLY A 21 -10.95 3.15 13.55
C GLY A 21 -11.15 4.22 12.47
N PRO A 22 -11.01 5.51 12.85
CA PRO A 22 -11.40 6.63 12.00
C PRO A 22 -10.49 6.78 10.77
N ALA A 23 -11.00 7.53 9.78
CA ALA A 23 -10.38 7.88 8.49
C ALA A 23 -8.95 8.45 8.51
N MET A 24 -8.42 8.80 9.68
CA MET A 24 -7.06 9.33 9.81
C MET A 24 -5.99 8.24 9.86
N THR A 25 -6.34 7.06 10.35
CA THR A 25 -5.36 6.10 10.88
C THR A 25 -4.41 5.56 9.81
N ASP A 26 -4.95 5.00 8.73
CA ASP A 26 -4.13 4.35 7.70
C ASP A 26 -3.37 5.35 6.83
N SER A 27 -3.75 6.64 6.85
CA SER A 27 -2.93 7.69 6.22
C SER A 27 -1.60 7.90 6.96
N VAL A 28 -1.61 7.79 8.29
CA VAL A 28 -0.39 7.85 9.12
C VAL A 28 0.45 6.59 8.88
N HIS A 29 -0.17 5.40 8.89
CA HIS A 29 0.54 4.15 8.55
C HIS A 29 1.18 4.21 7.15
N ALA A 30 0.52 4.82 6.16
CA ALA A 30 1.08 4.99 4.81
C ALA A 30 2.31 5.90 4.81
N ILE A 31 2.28 7.01 5.57
CA ILE A 31 3.42 7.92 5.71
C ILE A 31 4.58 7.22 6.40
N ASP A 32 4.31 6.47 7.47
CA ASP A 32 5.32 5.73 8.22
C ASP A 32 5.93 4.62 7.35
N ALA A 33 5.11 3.80 6.69
CA ALA A 33 5.59 2.76 5.77
C ALA A 33 6.47 3.34 4.64
N ALA A 34 6.06 4.48 4.06
CA ALA A 34 6.85 5.17 3.04
C ALA A 34 8.18 5.70 3.57
N ALA A 35 8.19 6.24 4.79
CA ALA A 35 9.38 6.79 5.44
C ALA A 35 10.36 5.70 5.90
N ILE A 36 9.84 4.60 6.45
CA ILE A 36 10.63 3.44 6.90
C ILE A 36 11.26 2.74 5.70
N GLY A 37 10.48 2.50 4.64
CA GLY A 37 10.98 1.92 3.39
C GLY A 37 11.39 0.45 3.50
N GLU A 38 10.69 -0.35 4.30
CA GLU A 38 10.88 -1.81 4.34
C GLU A 38 10.68 -2.43 2.95
N PRO A 39 11.40 -3.53 2.62
CA PRO A 39 11.24 -4.25 1.37
C PRO A 39 9.78 -4.68 1.12
N GLY A 40 9.15 -4.12 0.09
CA GLY A 40 7.74 -4.35 -0.20
C GLY A 40 7.04 -3.09 -0.71
N CYS A 41 5.72 -3.07 -0.60
CA CYS A 41 4.84 -2.01 -1.12
C CYS A 41 3.64 -1.74 -0.20
N SER A 42 3.74 -2.07 1.09
CA SER A 42 2.68 -1.86 2.09
C SER A 42 2.24 -0.40 2.22
N ALA A 43 3.11 0.57 1.88
CA ALA A 43 2.73 1.98 1.79
C ALA A 43 1.55 2.22 0.84
N TYR A 44 1.42 1.45 -0.25
CA TYR A 44 0.26 1.52 -1.14
C TYR A 44 -0.98 0.87 -0.54
N THR A 45 -0.83 -0.27 0.14
CA THR A 45 -1.94 -0.91 0.88
C THR A 45 -2.54 0.06 1.89
N TYR A 46 -1.71 0.71 2.70
CA TYR A 46 -2.17 1.72 3.66
C TYR A 46 -2.77 2.95 2.98
N LEU A 47 -2.23 3.40 1.83
CA LEU A 47 -2.86 4.46 1.04
C LEU A 47 -4.28 4.07 0.61
N GLN A 48 -4.50 2.85 0.10
CA GLN A 48 -5.84 2.39 -0.29
C GLN A 48 -6.77 2.29 0.92
N ARG A 49 -6.30 1.74 2.03
CA ARG A 49 -7.03 1.69 3.31
C ARG A 49 -7.39 3.06 3.85
N SER A 50 -6.58 4.08 3.57
CA SER A 50 -6.85 5.44 4.03
C SER A 50 -8.02 6.12 3.32
N VAL A 51 -8.47 5.60 2.16
CA VAL A 51 -9.49 6.28 1.33
C VAL A 51 -10.67 5.38 0.99
N ARG A 52 -10.44 4.18 0.42
CA ARG A 52 -11.49 3.31 -0.12
C ARG A 52 -12.61 2.98 0.86
N PRO A 53 -12.36 2.63 2.15
CA PRO A 53 -13.43 2.21 3.04
C PRO A 53 -14.27 3.38 3.58
N PHE A 54 -13.88 4.62 3.28
CA PHE A 54 -14.51 5.84 3.78
C PHE A 54 -15.30 6.59 2.72
N MET A 55 -15.06 6.32 1.43
CA MET A 55 -15.77 6.94 0.32
C MET A 55 -17.23 6.50 0.26
N ARG A 56 -18.14 7.46 0.03
CA ARG A 56 -19.60 7.26 0.00
C ARG A 56 -20.21 7.80 -1.27
N GLY A 57 -20.82 6.90 -2.03
CA GLY A 57 -21.69 7.27 -3.13
C GLY A 57 -22.97 7.98 -2.64
N PRO A 58 -23.70 8.65 -3.54
CA PRO A 58 -23.37 8.83 -4.96
C PRO A 58 -22.43 10.00 -5.24
N TYR A 59 -22.06 10.78 -4.21
CA TYR A 59 -21.31 12.04 -4.37
C TYR A 59 -19.83 11.93 -4.00
N ASP A 60 -19.35 10.71 -3.71
CA ASP A 60 -17.96 10.45 -3.34
C ASP A 60 -17.51 11.29 -2.13
N LEU A 61 -18.36 11.34 -1.10
CA LEU A 61 -18.08 12.01 0.17
C LEU A 61 -17.19 11.12 1.05
N PHE A 62 -16.35 11.74 1.88
CA PHE A 62 -15.37 11.02 2.68
C PHE A 62 -15.84 10.98 4.13
N SER A 63 -16.36 9.84 4.58
CA SER A 63 -16.88 9.66 5.95
C SER A 63 -15.75 9.44 6.98
N GLU A 64 -16.04 9.73 8.25
CA GLU A 64 -15.14 9.40 9.36
C GLU A 64 -15.06 7.88 9.61
N ALA A 65 -16.21 7.18 9.51
CA ALA A 65 -16.33 5.76 9.81
C ALA A 65 -16.25 4.88 8.54
N ARG A 66 -15.81 3.64 8.74
CA ARG A 66 -15.62 2.63 7.69
C ARG A 66 -16.91 1.88 7.38
N GLY A 67 -17.03 1.39 6.14
CA GLY A 67 -18.08 0.44 5.73
C GLY A 67 -19.49 0.85 6.19
N ASP A 68 -20.33 -0.11 6.53
CA ASP A 68 -21.74 0.14 6.88
C ASP A 68 -21.93 0.80 8.27
N LYS A 69 -20.84 0.99 9.02
CA LYS A 69 -20.88 1.75 10.29
C LYS A 69 -21.23 3.21 10.05
N ALA A 70 -20.80 3.80 8.94
CA ALA A 70 -21.05 5.21 8.63
C ALA A 70 -22.56 5.53 8.61
N GLY A 71 -23.00 6.41 9.51
CA GLY A 71 -24.42 6.75 9.66
C GLY A 71 -25.31 5.68 10.30
N SER A 72 -24.72 4.68 10.97
CA SER A 72 -25.47 3.78 11.85
C SER A 72 -25.99 4.51 13.10
N GLU A 73 -26.79 3.85 13.93
CA GLU A 73 -27.28 4.42 15.20
C GLU A 73 -26.18 4.55 16.29
N ASP A 74 -24.93 4.21 15.97
CA ASP A 74 -23.76 4.40 16.84
C ASP A 74 -23.40 5.90 16.92
N PRO A 75 -23.35 6.52 18.11
CA PRO A 75 -22.91 7.92 18.26
C PRO A 75 -21.51 8.22 17.68
N LEU A 76 -20.66 7.21 17.50
CA LEU A 76 -19.31 7.31 16.91
C LEU A 76 -19.27 7.00 15.41
N SER A 77 -20.43 6.80 14.76
CA SER A 77 -20.50 6.51 13.32
C SER A 77 -20.20 7.69 12.41
N GLY A 78 -20.21 8.91 12.96
CA GLY A 78 -20.36 10.13 12.18
C GLY A 78 -21.65 10.14 11.35
N PHE A 79 -21.83 11.18 10.55
CA PHE A 79 -22.92 11.23 9.58
C PHE A 79 -22.50 10.57 8.26
N PRO A 80 -23.39 9.82 7.59
CA PRO A 80 -23.03 9.04 6.40
C PRO A 80 -22.69 9.90 5.17
N ALA A 81 -23.04 11.19 5.21
CA ALA A 81 -22.91 12.13 4.10
C ALA A 81 -22.27 13.47 4.50
N ASP A 82 -21.47 13.50 5.57
CA ASP A 82 -20.66 14.68 5.90
C ASP A 82 -19.20 14.46 5.52
N ASP A 83 -18.58 15.52 5.02
CA ASP A 83 -17.22 15.48 4.55
C ASP A 83 -16.23 15.60 5.70
N PHE A 84 -15.59 14.49 6.05
CA PHE A 84 -14.61 14.43 7.12
C PHE A 84 -13.26 14.97 6.65
N LEU A 85 -13.12 16.29 6.74
CA LEU A 85 -11.95 17.04 6.26
C LEU A 85 -10.63 16.56 6.87
N THR A 86 -10.64 16.05 8.09
CA THR A 86 -9.42 15.53 8.73
C THR A 86 -8.92 14.27 8.02
N GLY A 87 -9.82 13.37 7.60
CA GLY A 87 -9.48 12.19 6.79
C GLY A 87 -8.93 12.58 5.41
N LYS A 88 -9.57 13.56 4.75
CA LYS A 88 -9.07 14.13 3.49
C LYS A 88 -7.67 14.76 3.63
N GLY A 89 -7.45 15.48 4.72
CA GLY A 89 -6.14 16.04 5.06
C GLY A 89 -5.08 14.96 5.22
N GLY A 90 -5.40 13.87 5.94
CA GLY A 90 -4.53 12.71 6.09
C GLY A 90 -4.18 12.07 4.75
N PHE A 91 -5.18 11.80 3.90
CA PHE A 91 -4.98 11.27 2.54
C PHE A 91 -4.02 12.14 1.72
N LEU A 92 -4.21 13.47 1.72
CA LEU A 92 -3.31 14.41 1.02
C LEU A 92 -1.89 14.40 1.62
N GLN A 93 -1.76 14.19 2.93
CA GLN A 93 -0.47 14.07 3.60
C GLN A 93 0.31 12.83 3.15
N VAL A 94 -0.34 11.76 2.69
CA VAL A 94 0.37 10.59 2.12
C VAL A 94 1.19 11.01 0.90
N PHE A 95 0.65 11.84 0.01
CA PHE A 95 1.37 12.29 -1.18
C PHE A 95 2.49 13.28 -0.82
N THR A 96 2.22 14.22 0.08
CA THR A 96 3.20 15.24 0.48
C THR A 96 4.27 14.67 1.42
N HIS A 97 3.90 14.16 2.58
CA HIS A 97 4.83 13.73 3.63
C HIS A 97 5.25 12.27 3.51
N GLY A 98 4.43 11.41 2.91
CA GLY A 98 4.77 10.01 2.64
C GLY A 98 5.62 9.88 1.38
N LEU A 99 5.00 9.97 0.20
CA LEU A 99 5.62 9.67 -1.09
C LEU A 99 6.75 10.62 -1.45
N THR A 100 6.66 11.93 -1.17
CA THR A 100 7.82 12.83 -1.40
C THR A 100 8.85 12.80 -0.26
N GLY A 101 8.49 12.29 0.92
CA GLY A 101 9.30 12.38 2.14
C GLY A 101 9.45 13.80 2.69
N LEU A 102 8.58 14.75 2.29
CA LEU A 102 8.68 16.17 2.66
C LEU A 102 8.74 16.34 4.18
N ARG A 103 9.79 17.01 4.67
CA ARG A 103 9.84 17.57 6.02
C ARG A 103 10.35 19.00 5.96
N LEU A 104 9.62 19.93 6.57
CA LEU A 104 10.04 21.33 6.66
C LEU A 104 11.22 21.46 7.63
N ARG A 105 12.19 22.30 7.29
CA ARG A 105 13.31 22.70 8.14
C ARG A 105 13.41 24.22 8.13
N GLU A 106 14.12 24.78 9.10
CA GLU A 106 14.32 26.22 9.17
C GLU A 106 15.10 26.76 7.95
N ASP A 107 16.07 25.99 7.46
CA ASP A 107 17.01 26.34 6.39
C ASP A 107 16.63 25.77 5.01
N GLY A 108 15.49 25.07 4.88
CA GLY A 108 15.07 24.45 3.63
C GLY A 108 13.99 23.40 3.82
N VAL A 109 13.93 22.44 2.88
CA VAL A 109 13.05 21.27 2.99
C VAL A 109 13.85 20.00 2.83
N ARG A 110 13.47 18.92 3.52
CA ARG A 110 13.97 17.57 3.22
C ARG A 110 13.04 16.90 2.23
N LEU A 111 13.61 16.24 1.24
CA LEU A 111 12.91 15.33 0.32
C LEU A 111 13.62 13.98 0.30
N ASP A 112 12.82 12.93 0.30
CA ASP A 112 13.26 11.55 0.24
C ASP A 112 12.14 10.78 -0.48
N PRO A 113 12.07 10.85 -1.82
CA PRO A 113 10.92 10.38 -2.57
C PRO A 113 10.91 8.85 -2.73
N THR A 114 9.72 8.25 -2.70
CA THR A 114 9.47 6.82 -2.94
C THR A 114 8.24 6.65 -3.83
N LEU A 115 8.19 5.58 -4.63
CA LEU A 115 7.06 5.31 -5.53
C LEU A 115 6.68 3.83 -5.49
N PRO A 116 5.51 3.47 -4.93
CA PRO A 116 4.97 2.13 -5.03
C PRO A 116 4.70 1.72 -6.49
N PRO A 117 4.86 0.44 -6.85
CA PRO A 117 4.76 -0.02 -8.25
C PRO A 117 3.36 0.16 -8.85
N GLN A 118 2.31 0.25 -8.01
CA GLN A 118 0.94 0.49 -8.45
C GLN A 118 0.77 1.90 -9.05
N LEU A 119 1.61 2.87 -8.67
CA LEU A 119 1.64 4.23 -9.21
C LEU A 119 2.70 4.37 -10.32
N HIS A 120 2.80 3.40 -11.22
CA HIS A 120 3.86 3.27 -12.23
C HIS A 120 4.01 4.47 -13.19
N GLU A 121 2.95 5.25 -13.44
CA GLU A 121 3.01 6.47 -14.25
C GLU A 121 3.71 7.65 -13.53
N GLY A 122 3.88 7.54 -12.21
CA GLY A 122 4.40 8.60 -11.37
C GLY A 122 3.33 9.56 -10.87
N ILE A 123 3.74 10.49 -10.01
CA ILE A 123 2.86 11.53 -9.45
C ILE A 123 3.53 12.89 -9.52
N THR A 124 2.74 13.94 -9.71
CA THR A 124 3.25 15.33 -9.69
C THR A 124 2.49 16.16 -8.68
N LEU A 125 3.21 16.67 -7.69
CA LEU A 125 2.70 17.65 -6.73
C LEU A 125 3.10 19.05 -7.18
N LYS A 126 2.10 19.92 -7.32
CA LYS A 126 2.28 21.30 -7.78
C LYS A 126 1.97 22.30 -6.67
N GLY A 127 2.59 23.48 -6.77
CA GLY A 127 2.28 24.59 -5.87
C GLY A 127 2.78 24.40 -4.43
N LEU A 128 3.77 23.52 -4.22
CA LEU A 128 4.42 23.41 -2.92
C LEU A 128 5.19 24.70 -2.62
N ARG A 129 5.27 25.09 -1.35
CA ARG A 129 5.87 26.35 -0.94
C ARG A 129 6.90 26.19 0.16
N PHE A 130 7.96 26.98 0.07
CA PHE A 130 8.91 27.21 1.15
C PHE A 130 9.25 28.70 1.16
N ARG A 131 8.77 29.43 2.17
CA ARG A 131 8.85 30.91 2.21
C ARG A 131 8.22 31.52 0.95
N ASP A 132 8.94 32.38 0.24
CA ASP A 132 8.53 33.00 -1.03
C ASP A 132 8.70 32.08 -2.25
N ALA A 133 9.39 30.94 -2.10
CA ALA A 133 9.62 29.98 -3.18
C ALA A 133 8.40 29.10 -3.43
N VAL A 134 8.06 28.92 -4.71
CA VAL A 134 7.10 27.93 -5.19
C VAL A 134 7.84 26.87 -6.00
N TYR A 135 7.53 25.60 -5.74
CA TYR A 135 8.17 24.49 -6.43
C TYR A 135 7.18 23.34 -6.67
N GLU A 136 7.59 22.44 -7.56
CA GLU A 136 6.85 21.23 -7.91
C GLU A 136 7.76 20.02 -7.75
N VAL A 137 7.16 18.88 -7.39
CA VAL A 137 7.86 17.59 -7.25
C VAL A 137 7.16 16.58 -8.14
N GLY A 138 7.86 16.09 -9.17
CA GLY A 138 7.42 15.02 -10.05
C GLY A 138 8.16 13.72 -9.73
N ILE A 139 7.50 12.78 -9.07
CA ILE A 139 8.06 11.48 -8.72
C ILE A 139 7.85 10.50 -9.87
N GLY A 140 8.93 10.12 -10.54
CA GLY A 140 8.94 9.07 -11.55
C GLY A 140 9.49 7.74 -11.01
N PRO A 141 9.44 6.66 -11.82
CA PRO A 141 9.74 5.29 -11.39
C PRO A 141 11.20 5.02 -10.99
N ARG A 142 12.12 5.90 -11.39
CA ARG A 142 13.55 5.85 -11.05
C ARG A 142 14.07 7.16 -10.50
N ASN A 143 13.59 8.28 -11.05
CA ASN A 143 14.06 9.61 -10.73
C ASN A 143 12.87 10.51 -10.38
N THR A 144 13.10 11.39 -9.40
CA THR A 144 12.19 12.46 -9.02
C THR A 144 12.77 13.79 -9.46
N THR A 145 11.95 14.64 -10.07
CA THR A 145 12.32 15.98 -10.49
C THR A 145 11.73 16.99 -9.50
N VAL A 146 12.57 17.87 -8.97
CA VAL A 146 12.16 19.00 -8.12
C VAL A 146 12.43 20.27 -8.89
N ARG A 147 11.40 21.07 -9.17
CA ARG A 147 11.52 22.26 -10.02
C ARG A 147 11.05 23.50 -9.29
N LEU A 148 11.93 24.49 -9.16
CA LEU A 148 11.56 25.84 -8.73
C LEU A 148 10.76 26.51 -9.85
N THR A 149 9.54 26.92 -9.54
CA THR A 149 8.68 27.65 -10.49
C THR A 149 8.78 29.15 -10.30
N SER A 150 8.95 29.62 -9.07
CA SER A 150 9.14 31.03 -8.75
C SER A 150 9.75 31.22 -7.35
N GLY A 151 10.21 32.45 -7.07
CA GLY A 151 10.77 32.85 -5.77
C GLY A 151 12.25 32.50 -5.59
N THR A 152 12.73 32.65 -4.36
CA THR A 152 14.17 32.59 -4.06
C THR A 152 14.71 31.15 -4.03
N PRO A 153 15.88 30.87 -4.64
CA PRO A 153 16.54 29.57 -4.51
C PRO A 153 16.77 29.17 -3.05
N PHE A 154 16.46 27.94 -2.70
CA PHE A 154 16.56 27.43 -1.33
C PHE A 154 17.21 26.05 -1.24
N THR A 155 17.47 25.56 -0.04
CA THR A 155 18.14 24.27 0.18
C THR A 155 17.13 23.13 0.20
N VAL A 156 17.41 22.08 -0.57
CA VAL A 156 16.74 20.79 -0.51
C VAL A 156 17.70 19.79 0.12
N HIS A 157 17.37 19.29 1.30
CA HIS A 157 18.10 18.24 2.00
C HIS A 157 17.70 16.88 1.45
N THR A 158 18.67 16.09 0.99
CA THR A 158 18.44 14.73 0.45
C THR A 158 19.23 13.71 1.27
N THR A 159 19.06 12.43 0.95
CA THR A 159 19.90 11.34 1.50
C THR A 159 21.36 11.43 1.06
N GLU A 160 21.64 12.05 -0.09
CA GLU A 160 22.98 12.31 -0.63
C GLU A 160 23.59 13.63 -0.14
N GLY A 161 22.84 14.41 0.67
CA GLY A 161 23.27 15.69 1.23
C GLY A 161 22.47 16.89 0.73
N PRO A 162 22.71 18.09 1.29
CA PRO A 162 22.00 19.30 0.90
C PRO A 162 22.36 19.75 -0.52
N ARG A 163 21.35 20.14 -1.29
CA ARG A 163 21.47 20.65 -2.66
C ARG A 163 20.70 21.96 -2.78
N ARG A 164 21.28 22.96 -3.45
CA ARG A 164 20.57 24.22 -3.70
C ARG A 164 19.64 24.06 -4.91
N LEU A 165 18.35 24.30 -4.73
CA LEU A 165 17.37 24.33 -5.81
C LEU A 165 17.33 25.74 -6.40
N THR A 166 17.91 25.91 -7.59
CA THR A 166 17.90 27.17 -8.35
C THR A 166 16.98 27.12 -9.57
N THR A 167 16.90 25.97 -10.23
CA THR A 167 15.98 25.71 -11.35
C THR A 167 15.35 24.34 -11.19
N THR A 168 16.12 23.28 -11.42
CA THR A 168 15.67 21.89 -11.34
C THR A 168 16.73 21.04 -10.66
N LEU A 169 16.30 20.15 -9.76
CA LEU A 169 17.09 19.07 -9.21
C LEU A 169 16.49 17.73 -9.64
N THR A 170 17.36 16.74 -9.82
CA THR A 170 16.96 15.35 -9.99
C THR A 170 17.44 14.55 -8.78
N LEU A 171 16.54 13.82 -8.15
CA LEU A 171 16.77 12.97 -6.99
C LEU A 171 16.49 11.51 -7.37
N PRO A 172 17.17 10.52 -6.78
CA PRO A 172 16.75 9.13 -6.92
C PRO A 172 15.38 8.92 -6.27
N THR A 173 14.50 8.15 -6.93
CA THR A 173 13.25 7.67 -6.33
C THR A 173 13.50 6.32 -5.67
N ARG A 174 13.23 6.18 -4.37
CA ARG A 174 13.31 4.89 -3.68
C ARG A 174 12.28 3.91 -4.25
N ARG A 175 12.69 2.65 -4.36
CA ARG A 175 11.89 1.52 -4.83
C ARG A 175 12.05 0.32 -3.89
N PRO A 176 11.51 0.38 -2.65
CA PRO A 176 11.61 -0.74 -1.71
C PRO A 176 11.03 -2.05 -2.27
N ASP A 177 10.05 -1.95 -3.17
CA ASP A 177 9.44 -3.07 -3.89
C ASP A 177 10.43 -3.83 -4.79
N LEU A 178 11.51 -3.17 -5.23
CA LEU A 178 12.55 -3.77 -6.07
C LEU A 178 13.73 -4.35 -5.27
N THR A 179 13.66 -4.32 -3.93
CA THR A 179 14.63 -5.04 -3.10
C THR A 179 14.64 -6.52 -3.54
N PRO A 180 15.80 -7.19 -3.66
CA PRO A 180 15.84 -8.61 -4.01
C PRO A 180 15.00 -9.48 -3.06
N THR A 181 14.35 -10.52 -3.57
CA THR A 181 13.58 -11.50 -2.81
C THR A 181 13.35 -12.78 -3.59
N ALA A 182 13.29 -13.90 -2.89
CA ALA A 182 12.85 -15.19 -3.42
C ALA A 182 11.32 -15.31 -3.53
N ASP A 183 10.57 -14.31 -3.05
CA ASP A 183 9.11 -14.26 -3.19
C ASP A 183 8.72 -13.61 -4.53
N ALA A 184 8.41 -14.46 -5.51
CA ALA A 184 7.97 -14.05 -6.84
C ALA A 184 6.63 -13.29 -6.84
N ALA A 185 5.83 -13.41 -5.78
CA ALA A 185 4.54 -12.73 -5.64
C ALA A 185 4.66 -11.32 -5.07
N ARG A 186 5.75 -10.98 -4.36
CA ARG A 186 5.88 -9.69 -3.68
C ARG A 186 5.67 -8.52 -4.66
N CYS A 187 4.72 -7.65 -4.32
CA CYS A 187 4.34 -6.45 -5.06
C CYS A 187 3.89 -6.69 -6.51
N ARG A 188 3.44 -7.91 -6.81
CA ARG A 188 2.84 -8.24 -8.09
C ARG A 188 1.39 -7.77 -8.19
N PRO A 189 0.87 -7.55 -9.41
CA PRO A 189 -0.56 -7.32 -9.61
C PRO A 189 -1.37 -8.49 -9.03
N VAL A 190 -2.42 -8.15 -8.31
CA VAL A 190 -3.29 -9.10 -7.64
C VAL A 190 -4.74 -8.63 -7.75
N THR A 191 -5.66 -9.58 -7.90
CA THR A 191 -7.09 -9.33 -7.90
C THR A 191 -7.81 -10.31 -6.99
N ALA A 192 -8.94 -9.91 -6.43
CA ALA A 192 -9.80 -10.79 -5.65
C ALA A 192 -11.22 -10.81 -6.21
N THR A 193 -11.97 -11.88 -5.92
CA THR A 193 -13.40 -11.97 -6.28
C THR A 193 -14.26 -11.02 -5.47
N SER A 194 -13.85 -10.74 -4.24
CA SER A 194 -14.46 -9.78 -3.32
C SER A 194 -13.44 -9.38 -2.27
N GLU A 195 -13.70 -8.27 -1.57
CA GLU A 195 -12.80 -7.68 -0.57
C GLU A 195 -13.62 -7.04 0.54
N SER A 196 -13.31 -7.36 1.80
CA SER A 196 -13.88 -6.62 2.93
C SER A 196 -13.29 -5.20 2.99
N PRO A 197 -14.01 -4.19 3.51
CA PRO A 197 -13.48 -2.84 3.69
C PRO A 197 -12.17 -2.84 4.49
N GLY A 198 -11.09 -2.34 3.87
CA GLY A 198 -9.75 -2.28 4.47
C GLY A 198 -8.90 -3.55 4.33
N LEU A 199 -9.44 -4.65 3.80
CA LEU A 199 -8.76 -5.95 3.65
C LEU A 199 -8.61 -6.32 2.16
N TYR A 200 -7.89 -5.47 1.44
CA TYR A 200 -7.77 -5.51 -0.03
C TYR A 200 -6.69 -6.47 -0.52
N ALA A 201 -6.81 -6.92 -1.77
CA ALA A 201 -6.00 -7.98 -2.35
C ALA A 201 -4.49 -7.69 -2.32
N GLU A 202 -4.08 -6.43 -2.52
CA GLU A 202 -2.66 -6.03 -2.47
C GLU A 202 -1.98 -6.37 -1.15
N ALA A 203 -2.72 -6.41 -0.04
CA ALA A 203 -2.20 -6.73 1.27
C ALA A 203 -1.60 -8.14 1.34
N ALA A 204 -2.14 -9.09 0.59
CA ALA A 204 -1.62 -10.45 0.57
C ALA A 204 -0.21 -10.56 -0.06
N VAL A 205 0.25 -9.54 -0.78
CA VAL A 205 1.54 -9.59 -1.50
C VAL A 205 2.40 -8.34 -1.23
N ASP A 206 2.06 -7.52 -0.25
CA ASP A 206 2.73 -6.23 -0.05
C ASP A 206 4.06 -6.32 0.73
N GLY A 207 4.40 -7.52 1.23
CA GLY A 207 5.61 -7.78 2.00
C GLY A 207 5.51 -7.44 3.49
N SER A 208 4.34 -7.03 3.99
CA SER A 208 4.08 -6.80 5.42
C SER A 208 3.23 -7.92 6.01
N PRO A 209 3.55 -8.41 7.21
CA PRO A 209 2.69 -9.35 7.93
C PRO A 209 1.55 -8.67 8.70
N ALA A 210 1.50 -7.32 8.72
CA ALA A 210 0.55 -6.54 9.52
C ALA A 210 -0.70 -6.11 8.73
N THR A 211 -0.74 -6.39 7.43
CA THR A 211 -1.89 -6.21 6.55
C THR A 211 -2.39 -7.58 6.10
N SER A 212 -3.62 -7.65 5.62
CA SER A 212 -4.17 -8.90 5.07
C SER A 212 -5.31 -8.63 4.09
N TRP A 213 -5.46 -9.50 3.10
CA TRP A 213 -6.68 -9.59 2.30
C TRP A 213 -7.71 -10.47 3.01
N SER A 214 -9.00 -10.14 2.87
CA SER A 214 -10.12 -11.00 3.26
C SER A 214 -11.26 -10.86 2.26
N PRO A 215 -11.94 -11.95 1.88
CA PRO A 215 -13.12 -11.87 1.05
C PRO A 215 -14.28 -11.19 1.78
N ASP A 216 -15.14 -10.52 1.01
CA ASP A 216 -16.47 -10.15 1.50
C ASP A 216 -17.35 -11.40 1.58
N GLY A 217 -17.61 -11.86 2.81
CA GLY A 217 -18.35 -13.08 3.13
C GLY A 217 -17.49 -14.35 3.33
N ALA A 218 -18.16 -15.50 3.44
CA ALA A 218 -17.53 -16.76 3.85
C ALA A 218 -16.52 -17.37 2.87
N ALA A 219 -16.46 -16.91 1.62
CA ALA A 219 -15.56 -17.49 0.63
C ALA A 219 -15.16 -16.49 -0.44
N GLY A 220 -13.93 -16.63 -0.93
CA GLY A 220 -13.46 -15.88 -2.08
C GLY A 220 -12.12 -16.39 -2.56
N SER A 221 -11.68 -15.85 -3.68
CA SER A 221 -10.38 -16.18 -4.26
C SER A 221 -9.57 -14.94 -4.56
N LEU A 222 -8.26 -15.07 -4.37
CA LEU A 222 -7.24 -14.08 -4.68
C LEU A 222 -6.32 -14.65 -5.75
N THR A 223 -6.02 -13.87 -6.79
CA THR A 223 -5.21 -14.27 -7.94
C THR A 223 -4.05 -13.30 -8.15
N VAL A 224 -2.82 -13.81 -8.07
CA VAL A 224 -1.58 -13.04 -8.32
C VAL A 224 -1.08 -13.30 -9.74
N ASP A 225 -0.71 -12.25 -10.48
CA ASP A 225 0.01 -12.35 -11.75
C ASP A 225 1.52 -12.19 -11.54
N LEU A 226 2.25 -13.30 -11.63
CA LEU A 226 3.70 -13.37 -11.41
C LEU A 226 4.51 -12.69 -12.55
N GLY A 227 3.85 -12.18 -13.58
CA GLY A 227 4.46 -11.46 -14.69
C GLY A 227 4.24 -12.13 -16.04
N PRO A 228 4.84 -11.57 -17.11
CA PRO A 228 4.51 -11.94 -18.50
C PRO A 228 5.07 -13.31 -18.93
N ARG A 229 6.06 -13.85 -18.23
CA ARG A 229 6.70 -15.13 -18.58
C ARG A 229 6.32 -16.20 -17.56
N PRO A 230 5.94 -17.42 -17.99
CA PRO A 230 5.75 -18.53 -17.07
C PRO A 230 7.04 -18.84 -16.30
N GLN A 231 6.89 -19.11 -15.01
CA GLN A 231 7.97 -19.46 -14.09
C GLN A 231 7.70 -20.86 -13.52
N ARG A 232 8.75 -21.59 -13.18
CA ARG A 232 8.64 -22.89 -12.51
C ARG A 232 8.46 -22.66 -11.02
N ILE A 233 7.25 -22.90 -10.52
CA ILE A 233 6.84 -22.63 -9.14
C ILE A 233 7.18 -23.83 -8.27
N THR A 234 8.00 -23.61 -7.25
CA THR A 234 8.48 -24.66 -6.35
C THR A 234 7.66 -24.70 -5.06
N ALA A 235 7.12 -23.57 -4.60
CA ALA A 235 6.25 -23.51 -3.44
C ALA A 235 5.22 -22.37 -3.56
N VAL A 236 4.02 -22.59 -3.01
CA VAL A 236 2.99 -21.58 -2.77
C VAL A 236 2.59 -21.70 -1.31
N THR A 237 2.92 -20.67 -0.51
CA THR A 237 2.79 -20.73 0.95
C THR A 237 1.94 -19.55 1.44
N PRO A 238 0.64 -19.75 1.68
CA PRO A 238 -0.19 -18.74 2.33
C PRO A 238 0.11 -18.70 3.83
N ARG A 239 0.20 -17.48 4.36
CA ARG A 239 0.10 -17.13 5.77
C ARG A 239 -1.29 -16.55 5.99
N TRP A 240 -2.05 -17.17 6.88
CA TRP A 240 -3.41 -16.75 7.21
C TRP A 240 -3.40 -15.52 8.11
N SER A 241 -4.50 -14.76 8.10
CA SER A 241 -4.80 -13.78 9.15
C SER A 241 -5.08 -14.49 10.48
N ASP A 242 -5.49 -13.74 11.51
CA ASP A 242 -5.85 -14.29 12.83
C ASP A 242 -6.97 -15.34 12.77
N VAL A 243 -7.75 -15.35 11.69
CA VAL A 243 -8.78 -16.36 11.42
C VAL A 243 -8.30 -17.32 10.33
N PRO A 244 -7.97 -18.58 10.65
CA PRO A 244 -7.60 -19.56 9.64
C PRO A 244 -8.83 -20.04 8.84
N PRO A 245 -8.67 -20.42 7.56
CA PRO A 245 -9.77 -20.95 6.76
C PRO A 245 -10.16 -22.37 7.22
N ALA A 246 -11.45 -22.70 7.10
CA ALA A 246 -11.94 -24.07 7.27
C ALA A 246 -11.43 -24.99 6.15
N SER A 247 -11.31 -24.44 4.94
CA SER A 247 -10.64 -25.11 3.82
C SER A 247 -10.05 -24.08 2.86
N HIS A 248 -9.01 -24.48 2.12
CA HIS A 248 -8.43 -23.67 1.07
C HIS A 248 -8.00 -24.54 -0.12
N THR A 249 -7.89 -23.91 -1.29
CA THR A 249 -7.28 -24.52 -2.47
C THR A 249 -6.19 -23.61 -3.03
N LEU A 250 -5.17 -24.23 -3.61
CA LEU A 250 -4.09 -23.57 -4.32
C LEU A 250 -4.13 -24.05 -5.77
N GLU A 251 -4.18 -23.10 -6.69
CA GLU A 251 -4.26 -23.38 -8.12
C GLU A 251 -3.23 -22.56 -8.89
N THR A 252 -2.74 -23.13 -9.99
CA THR A 252 -1.84 -22.45 -10.91
C THR A 252 -2.44 -22.36 -12.30
N SER A 253 -2.01 -21.35 -13.06
CA SER A 253 -2.39 -21.18 -14.45
C SER A 253 -1.31 -20.47 -15.26
N VAL A 254 -1.18 -20.85 -16.53
CA VAL A 254 -0.29 -20.17 -17.50
C VAL A 254 -0.97 -18.99 -18.17
N ASP A 255 -2.30 -18.96 -18.25
CA ASP A 255 -3.08 -17.98 -19.02
C ASP A 255 -4.18 -17.27 -18.21
N GLY A 256 -4.51 -17.80 -17.02
CA GLY A 256 -5.60 -17.34 -16.17
C GLY A 256 -6.99 -17.80 -16.60
N ARG A 257 -7.09 -18.65 -17.62
CA ARG A 257 -8.35 -19.24 -18.11
C ARG A 257 -8.48 -20.68 -17.65
N PHE A 258 -7.43 -21.47 -17.83
CA PHE A 258 -7.40 -22.87 -17.40
C PHE A 258 -6.59 -22.99 -16.10
N TRP A 259 -7.25 -23.47 -15.05
CA TRP A 259 -6.70 -23.60 -13.71
C TRP A 259 -6.54 -25.08 -13.37
N ARG A 260 -5.45 -25.39 -12.67
CA ARG A 260 -5.19 -26.73 -12.14
C ARG A 260 -4.74 -26.64 -10.68
N PRO A 261 -5.00 -27.67 -9.87
CA PRO A 261 -4.43 -27.75 -8.53
C PRO A 261 -2.91 -27.60 -8.59
N PHE A 262 -2.35 -26.79 -7.68
CA PHE A 262 -0.92 -26.55 -7.61
C PHE A 262 -0.16 -27.85 -7.29
N LEU A 263 0.88 -28.13 -8.06
CA LEU A 263 1.90 -29.12 -7.78
C LEU A 263 3.29 -28.48 -7.84
N ALA A 264 4.16 -28.82 -6.89
CA ALA A 264 5.54 -28.33 -6.89
C ALA A 264 6.26 -28.68 -8.20
N GLY A 265 6.85 -27.68 -8.84
CA GLY A 265 7.45 -27.77 -10.17
C GLY A 265 6.52 -27.35 -11.32
N ASP A 266 5.30 -26.90 -11.02
CA ASP A 266 4.37 -26.35 -12.01
C ASP A 266 4.95 -25.13 -12.73
N THR A 267 4.87 -25.13 -14.06
CA THR A 267 5.09 -23.92 -14.84
C THR A 267 3.81 -23.08 -14.87
N ALA A 268 3.87 -21.86 -14.33
CA ALA A 268 2.71 -20.98 -14.20
C ALA A 268 3.06 -19.49 -14.32
N ARG A 269 2.07 -18.68 -14.71
CA ARG A 269 2.12 -17.21 -14.65
C ARG A 269 1.24 -16.66 -13.55
N LYS A 270 0.22 -17.40 -13.14
CA LYS A 270 -0.75 -16.97 -12.15
C LYS A 270 -0.89 -18.02 -11.06
N VAL A 271 -1.05 -17.55 -9.84
CA VAL A 271 -1.32 -18.35 -8.65
C VAL A 271 -2.63 -17.86 -8.07
N ARG A 272 -3.54 -18.78 -7.74
CA ARG A 272 -4.79 -18.49 -7.08
C ARG A 272 -4.87 -19.21 -5.75
N VAL A 273 -5.31 -18.49 -4.74
CA VAL A 273 -5.71 -19.03 -3.44
C VAL A 273 -7.21 -18.85 -3.31
N THR A 274 -7.94 -19.91 -3.05
CA THR A 274 -9.35 -19.83 -2.67
C THR A 274 -9.48 -20.21 -1.21
N VAL A 275 -10.18 -19.40 -0.42
CA VAL A 275 -10.41 -19.64 1.01
C VAL A 275 -11.89 -19.81 1.26
N ARG A 276 -12.22 -20.66 2.25
CA ARG A 276 -13.56 -20.79 2.81
C ARG A 276 -13.50 -20.76 4.32
N SER A 277 -14.25 -19.85 4.91
CA SER A 277 -14.37 -19.64 6.34
C SER A 277 -15.39 -20.59 6.97
N GLN A 278 -15.23 -20.87 8.26
CA GLN A 278 -16.26 -21.59 9.02
C GLN A 278 -17.45 -20.69 9.34
N ASP A 279 -17.18 -19.42 9.63
CA ASP A 279 -18.14 -18.39 10.00
C ASP A 279 -18.10 -17.25 8.96
N PRO A 280 -19.20 -16.92 8.26
CA PRO A 280 -19.25 -15.81 7.31
C PRO A 280 -18.94 -14.44 7.93
N GLU A 281 -19.25 -14.24 9.21
CA GLU A 281 -19.04 -12.97 9.92
C GLU A 281 -17.59 -12.80 10.40
N LYS A 282 -16.80 -13.86 10.32
CA LYS A 282 -15.36 -13.88 10.64
C LYS A 282 -14.60 -14.49 9.47
N PRO A 283 -14.53 -13.79 8.34
CA PRO A 283 -13.91 -14.35 7.14
C PRO A 283 -12.41 -14.58 7.36
N ALA A 284 -11.94 -15.74 6.92
CA ALA A 284 -10.52 -16.07 6.89
C ALA A 284 -9.82 -15.27 5.79
N GLY A 285 -8.65 -14.73 6.13
CA GLY A 285 -7.86 -13.89 5.24
C GLY A 285 -6.49 -14.46 4.93
N VAL A 286 -5.81 -13.84 3.97
CA VAL A 286 -4.41 -14.10 3.65
C VAL A 286 -3.60 -12.88 4.05
N ALA A 287 -2.81 -13.01 5.11
CA ALA A 287 -1.87 -11.98 5.56
C ALA A 287 -0.65 -11.88 4.63
N GLU A 288 -0.19 -13.01 4.09
CA GLU A 288 0.93 -13.02 3.16
C GLU A 288 0.84 -14.25 2.24
N LEU A 289 1.04 -14.10 0.94
CA LEU A 289 1.13 -15.19 -0.02
C LEU A 289 2.53 -15.20 -0.63
N ARG A 290 3.36 -16.13 -0.17
CA ARG A 290 4.71 -16.31 -0.72
C ARG A 290 4.71 -17.33 -1.84
N VAL A 291 5.36 -16.97 -2.96
CA VAL A 291 5.53 -17.85 -4.11
C VAL A 291 7.02 -18.00 -4.40
N ALA A 292 7.56 -19.19 -4.23
CA ALA A 292 8.94 -19.49 -4.61
C ALA A 292 8.99 -20.02 -6.06
N ALA A 293 9.93 -19.52 -6.85
CA ALA A 293 10.14 -19.94 -8.23
C ALA A 293 11.63 -20.17 -8.54
N ASP A 294 11.93 -21.03 -9.52
CA ASP A 294 13.31 -21.25 -9.95
C ASP A 294 13.92 -19.93 -10.48
N GLY A 295 15.04 -19.51 -9.90
CA GLY A 295 15.73 -18.27 -10.27
C GLY A 295 15.19 -16.98 -9.63
N SER A 296 14.34 -17.11 -8.60
CA SER A 296 13.98 -16.01 -7.68
C SER A 296 14.96 -15.86 -6.52
#